data_AF-A0A7W0LCD3-F1
#
_entry.id   AF-A0A7W0LCD3-F1
#
_cell.length_a   1.000
_cell.length_b   1.000
_cell.length_c   1.000
_cell.angle_alpha   90.00
_cell.angle_beta   90.00
_cell.angle_gamma   90.00
#
_symmetry.space_group_name_H-M   'P 1'
#
loop_
_entity.id
_entity.type
_entity.pdbx_description
1 polymer ?
#
loop_
_entity_poly.entity_id
_entity_poly.type
_entity_poly.pdbx_seq_one_letter_code
_entity_poly.pdbx_strand_id
1 'polypeptide(L)'
;MKSKWLIGAAVAIALGLLTLPPMLRSERSSGPPVEGAACKQGTANLDFTLKDMNGADFKLADLKGKVVLLNFWATWCAPCLVEIP
;
A
#
# COMPACT_ATOMS: atom_id res chain seq x y z
N MET A 1 34.56 -7.53 42.48
CA MET A 1 34.83 -8.19 41.18
C MET A 1 33.55 -8.48 40.37
N LYS A 2 32.46 -8.95 40.98
CA LYS A 2 31.17 -9.26 40.31
C LYS A 2 30.45 -8.02 39.71
N SER A 3 30.50 -6.89 40.41
CA SER A 3 29.87 -5.63 40.00
C SER A 3 30.45 -5.03 38.71
N LYS A 4 31.76 -5.14 38.47
CA LYS A 4 32.40 -4.63 37.24
C LYS A 4 31.93 -5.40 35.99
N TRP A 5 31.64 -6.69 36.12
CA TRP A 5 31.07 -7.52 35.06
C TRP A 5 29.61 -7.18 34.78
N LEU A 6 28.83 -6.91 35.84
CA LEU A 6 27.43 -6.49 35.71
C LEU A 6 27.30 -5.14 35.01
N ILE A 7 28.17 -4.18 35.33
CA ILE A 7 28.19 -2.86 34.68
C ILE A 7 28.57 -3.00 33.20
N GLY A 8 29.58 -3.83 32.88
CA GLY A 8 29.97 -4.09 31.49
C GLY A 8 28.84 -4.71 30.65
N ALA A 9 28.13 -5.70 31.20
CA ALA A 9 26.99 -6.32 30.54
C ALA A 9 25.82 -5.34 30.32
N ALA A 10 25.51 -4.52 31.33
CA ALA A 10 24.44 -3.52 31.24
C ALA A 10 24.74 -2.47 30.16
N VAL A 11 26.00 -2.01 30.06
CA VAL A 11 26.43 -1.04 29.05
C VAL A 11 26.37 -1.63 27.64
N ALA A 12 26.78 -2.89 27.45
CA ALA A 12 26.72 -3.56 26.14
C ALA A 12 25.26 -3.77 25.66
N ILE A 13 24.34 -4.12 26.56
CA ILE A 13 22.92 -4.27 26.24
C ILE A 13 22.29 -2.92 25.90
N ALA A 14 22.58 -1.87 26.68
CA ALA A 14 22.08 -0.53 26.42
C ALA A 14 22.61 0.04 25.10
N LEU A 15 23.89 -0.17 24.78
CA LEU A 15 24.48 0.23 23.50
C LEU A 15 23.89 -0.56 22.33
N GLY A 16 23.68 -1.87 22.48
CA GLY A 16 23.03 -2.70 21.45
C GLY A 16 21.57 -2.30 21.20
N LEU A 17 20.84 -1.90 22.23
CA LEU A 17 19.49 -1.32 22.13
C LEU A 17 19.49 0.05 21.45
N LEU A 18 20.53 0.86 21.64
CA LEU A 18 20.68 2.16 20.99
C LEU A 18 21.13 2.07 19.53
N THR A 19 21.88 1.03 19.15
CA THR A 19 22.40 0.82 17.79
C THR A 19 21.59 -0.16 16.96
N LEU A 20 20.53 -0.74 17.53
CA LEU A 20 19.56 -1.54 16.81
C LEU A 20 19.03 -0.71 15.63
N PRO A 21 19.27 -1.13 14.37
CA PRO A 21 18.84 -0.37 13.21
C PRO A 21 17.32 -0.18 13.28
N PRO A 22 16.80 1.00 12.88
CA PRO A 22 15.38 1.30 12.90
C PRO A 22 14.53 0.35 12.04
N MET A 23 15.15 -0.60 11.34
CA MET A 23 14.55 -1.69 10.57
C MET A 23 13.66 -2.65 11.37
N LEU A 24 13.80 -2.73 12.71
CA LEU A 24 12.89 -3.52 13.55
C LEU A 24 11.66 -2.73 14.03
N ARG A 25 11.61 -1.42 13.74
CA ARG A 25 10.33 -0.71 13.79
C ARG A 25 9.55 -1.20 12.59
N SER A 26 8.63 -2.13 12.83
CA SER A 26 7.58 -2.50 11.88
C SER A 26 6.93 -1.21 11.37
N GLU A 27 7.36 -0.74 10.20
CA GLU A 27 6.65 0.26 9.43
C GLU A 27 5.40 -0.43 8.90
N ARG A 28 4.40 -0.55 9.78
CA ARG A 28 3.02 -0.53 9.31
C ARG A 28 2.86 0.82 8.64
N SER A 29 3.08 0.85 7.32
CA SER A 29 2.72 1.95 6.45
C SER A 29 1.19 2.07 6.49
N SER A 30 0.69 2.66 7.56
CA SER A 30 -0.65 3.22 7.60
C SER A 30 -0.56 4.52 6.83
N GLY A 31 -0.81 4.45 5.51
CA GLY A 31 -1.13 5.63 4.74
C GLY A 31 -2.23 6.45 5.43
N PRO A 32 -2.37 7.74 5.12
CA PRO A 32 -3.41 8.57 5.73
C PRO A 32 -4.78 7.88 5.55
N PRO A 33 -5.65 7.88 6.58
CA PRO A 33 -7.03 7.44 6.40
C PRO A 33 -7.61 8.19 5.20
N VAL A 34 -8.09 7.45 4.20
CA VAL A 34 -8.90 8.03 3.12
C VAL A 34 -10.27 8.39 3.68
N GLU A 35 -10.31 9.35 4.61
CA GLU A 35 -11.52 10.00 5.07
C GLU A 35 -12.03 10.88 3.93
N GLY A 36 -12.94 10.36 3.11
CA GLY A 36 -13.75 11.22 2.25
C GLY A 36 -14.10 10.77 0.84
N ALA A 37 -13.72 9.58 0.37
CA ALA A 37 -14.29 9.06 -0.87
C ALA A 37 -15.65 8.38 -0.61
N ALA A 38 -16.58 9.10 0.03
CA ALA A 38 -17.98 8.71 0.00
C ALA A 38 -18.50 8.99 -1.41
N CYS A 39 -18.27 8.06 -2.34
CA CYS A 39 -19.02 8.03 -3.59
C CYS A 39 -20.50 8.09 -3.19
N LYS A 40 -21.22 9.15 -3.59
CA LYS A 40 -22.67 9.13 -3.49
C LYS A 40 -23.13 7.86 -4.20
N GLN A 41 -23.65 6.90 -3.44
CA GLN A 41 -24.12 5.63 -3.98
C GLN A 41 -25.18 5.94 -5.03
N GLY A 42 -24.78 5.90 -6.29
CA GLY A 42 -25.58 6.16 -7.46
C GLY A 42 -25.08 5.25 -8.57
N THR A 43 -25.87 5.11 -9.63
CA THR A 43 -25.45 4.32 -10.79
C THR A 43 -24.16 4.92 -11.36
N ALA A 44 -23.09 4.13 -11.42
CA ALA A 44 -21.85 4.55 -12.08
C ALA A 44 -22.18 4.96 -13.51
N ASN A 45 -21.84 6.19 -13.89
CA ASN A 45 -21.96 6.64 -15.27
C ASN A 45 -20.86 5.94 -16.06
N LEU A 46 -21.24 4.90 -16.81
CA LEU A 46 -20.35 4.11 -17.67
C LEU A 46 -20.27 4.66 -19.11
N ASP A 47 -20.69 5.91 -19.33
CA ASP A 47 -20.73 6.55 -20.65
C ASP A 47 -19.43 7.32 -20.93
N PHE A 48 -18.32 6.59 -20.95
CA PHE A 48 -17.03 7.14 -21.37
C PHE A 48 -16.28 6.15 -22.26
N THR A 49 -15.56 6.73 -23.22
CA THR A 49 -14.73 6.01 -24.19
C THR A 49 -13.27 6.17 -23.78
N LEU A 50 -12.58 5.04 -23.63
CA LEU A 50 -11.16 4.95 -23.34
C LEU A 50 -10.40 4.47 -24.56
N LYS A 51 -9.08 4.64 -24.53
CA LYS A 51 -8.19 3.92 -25.44
C LYS A 51 -7.72 2.63 -24.79
N ASP A 52 -7.79 1.53 -25.52
CA ASP A 52 -7.19 0.27 -25.09
C ASP A 52 -5.66 0.27 -25.30
N MET A 53 -5.02 -0.85 -24.97
CA MET A 53 -3.57 -1.02 -25.14
C MET A 53 -3.10 -0.97 -26.61
N ASN A 54 -4.01 -1.13 -27.56
CA ASN A 54 -3.75 -1.08 -29.00
C ASN A 54 -4.11 0.29 -29.62
N GLY A 55 -4.61 1.23 -28.81
CA GLY A 55 -5.09 2.53 -29.27
C GLY A 55 -6.50 2.52 -29.89
N ALA A 56 -7.22 1.40 -29.82
CA ALA A 56 -8.61 1.31 -30.25
C ALA A 56 -9.53 2.00 -29.23
N ASP A 57 -10.65 2.53 -29.72
CA ASP A 57 -11.70 3.06 -28.84
C ASP A 57 -12.41 1.90 -28.13
N PHE A 58 -12.50 1.99 -26.81
CA PHE A 58 -13.18 1.03 -25.95
C PHE A 58 -14.25 1.75 -25.13
N LYS A 59 -15.50 1.33 -25.25
CA LYS A 59 -16.63 1.92 -24.53
C LYS A 59 -17.04 1.04 -23.37
N LEU A 60 -17.14 1.60 -22.17
CA LEU A 60 -17.63 0.82 -21.02
C LEU A 60 -19.09 0.38 -21.18
N ALA A 61 -19.88 1.07 -22.00
CA ALA A 61 -21.23 0.67 -22.36
C ALA A 61 -21.30 -0.72 -23.01
N ASP A 62 -20.22 -1.20 -23.64
CA ASP A 62 -20.13 -2.52 -24.27
C ASP A 62 -20.10 -3.66 -23.22
N LEU A 63 -19.78 -3.34 -21.96
CA LEU A 63 -19.78 -4.28 -20.84
C LEU A 63 -21.13 -4.38 -20.13
N LYS A 64 -22.18 -3.68 -20.59
CA LYS A 64 -23.52 -3.75 -19.98
C LYS A 64 -24.02 -5.19 -19.87
N GLY A 65 -24.58 -5.51 -18.71
CA GLY A 65 -25.09 -6.86 -18.39
C GLY A 65 -24.03 -7.86 -17.94
N LYS A 66 -22.75 -7.47 -17.87
CA LYS A 66 -21.67 -8.29 -17.32
C LYS A 66 -21.34 -7.84 -15.90
N VAL A 67 -20.90 -8.78 -15.06
CA VAL A 67 -20.23 -8.44 -13.80
C VAL A 67 -18.82 -7.99 -14.14
N VAL A 68 -18.46 -6.77 -13.75
CA VAL A 68 -17.18 -6.15 -14.06
C VAL A 68 -16.44 -5.84 -12.76
N LEU A 69 -15.22 -6.34 -12.64
CA LEU A 69 -14.28 -5.91 -11.61
C LEU A 69 -13.37 -4.83 -12.21
N LEU A 70 -13.45 -3.61 -11.69
CA LEU A 70 -12.59 -2.52 -12.12
C LEU A 70 -11.41 -2.39 -11.15
N ASN A 71 -10.21 -2.68 -11.63
CA ASN A 71 -8.99 -2.59 -10.85
C ASN A 71 -8.21 -1.31 -11.22
N PHE A 72 -8.03 -0.40 -10.26
CA PHE A 72 -7.25 0.83 -10.44
C PHE A 72 -5.82 0.61 -9.94
N TRP A 73 -4.85 0.64 -10.84
CA TRP A 73 -3.43 0.48 -10.51
C TRP A 73 -2.58 1.51 -11.25
N ALA A 74 -1.34 1.67 -10.81
CA ALA A 74 -0.34 2.48 -11.48
C ALA A 74 1.06 1.91 -11.26
N THR A 75 2.00 2.23 -12.15
CA THR A 75 3.40 1.75 -12.09
C THR A 75 4.17 2.21 -10.84
N TRP A 76 3.67 3.25 -10.17
CA TRP A 76 4.23 3.82 -8.94
C TRP A 76 3.42 3.43 -7.69
N CYS A 77 2.37 2.63 -7.83
CA CYS A 77 1.57 2.17 -6.70
C CYS A 77 2.27 1.01 -5.99
N ALA A 78 3.00 1.31 -4.92
CA ALA A 78 3.75 0.31 -4.14
C ALA A 78 2.91 -0.88 -3.65
N PRO A 79 1.72 -0.71 -3.03
CA PRO A 79 0.90 -1.87 -2.64
C PRO A 79 0.37 -2.64 -3.86
N CYS A 80 0.00 -1.96 -4.95
CA CYS A 80 -0.49 -2.62 -6.16
C CYS A 80 0.55 -3.56 -6.77
N LEU A 81 1.84 -3.21 -6.70
CA LEU A 81 2.93 -4.08 -7.20
C LEU A 81 3.02 -5.41 -6.46
N VAL A 82 2.60 -5.46 -5.19
CA VAL A 82 2.56 -6.68 -4.39
C VAL A 82 1.30 -7.51 -4.68
N GLU A 83 0.23 -6.87 -5.16
CA GLU A 83 -1.05 -7.50 -5.49
C GLU A 83 -1.07 -8.12 -6.91
N ILE A 84 -0.16 -7.70 -7.80
CA ILE A 84 -0.04 -8.23 -9.16
C ILE A 84 0.69 -9.60 -9.12
N PRO A 85 0.15 -10.66 -9.77
CA PRO A 85 0.70 -12.03 -9.72
C PRO A 85 2.05 -12.21 -10.43
#